data_AF-A0AAX3X8H5-F1
#
_entry.id   AF-A0AAX3X8H5-F1
#
_cell.length_a   1.000
_cell.length_b   1.000
_cell.length_c   1.000
_cell.angle_alpha   90.00
_cell.angle_beta   90.00
_cell.angle_gamma   90.00
#
_symmetry.space_group_name_H-M   'P 1'
#
loop_
_entity.id
_entity.type
_entity.pdbx_description
1 polymer ?
#
loop_
_entity_poly.entity_id
_entity_poly.type
_entity_poly.pdbx_seq_one_letter_code
_entity_poly.pdbx_strand_id
1 'polypeptide(L)'
;MHNQGIDVDNMLRLGWEGNSKATYHFLQNPVHSDDNVQWLGKIINPGQSGTINAYYNGTVNGDFLKVTYTNLENSSYKGERIGKIIATYSNLIFDPNHKLADARYNALGGGSFPNNRKGFNSISIYKNIYLGLWIGNAKSVDVHLEFYDKNGNKIDLSDKGYVFAGSLNSYKWGDYVEKEKLLTPGSVIIPNGSKVKNHAGNIVYADERIDGIDENWENNHPIWGTAIFKANGNNVGIRYIADNKSSVGSGSWFYTRTSLNDVDAPLSAEIHYHHTNVALQH
;
A
#
# COMPACT_ATOMS: atom_id res chain seq x y z
N MET A 1 -13.52 3.20 21.78
CA MET A 1 -12.44 2.81 20.85
C MET A 1 -11.15 2.81 21.64
N HIS A 2 -10.48 1.67 21.79
CA HIS A 2 -9.20 1.59 22.50
C HIS A 2 -8.11 2.23 21.63
N ASN A 3 -7.48 3.27 22.15
CA ASN A 3 -6.44 4.03 21.46
C ASN A 3 -5.19 3.14 21.31
N GLN A 4 -4.88 2.68 20.10
CA GLN A 4 -3.76 1.76 19.82
C GLN A 4 -2.38 2.48 19.70
N GLY A 5 -2.25 3.67 20.28
CA GLY A 5 -0.94 4.19 20.71
C GLY A 5 0.06 4.53 19.62
N ILE A 6 -0.36 5.16 18.50
CA ILE A 6 0.59 5.85 17.62
C ILE A 6 0.46 7.36 17.83
N ASP A 7 1.47 7.96 18.45
CA ASP A 7 1.65 9.41 18.53
C ASP A 7 2.50 9.89 17.34
N VAL A 8 1.89 10.04 16.16
CA VAL A 8 2.43 10.87 15.09
C VAL A 8 1.42 11.93 14.69
N ASP A 9 1.78 13.19 14.89
CA ASP A 9 1.05 14.34 14.35
C ASP A 9 1.26 14.39 12.83
N ASN A 10 0.39 13.71 12.08
CA ASN A 10 0.50 13.57 10.63
C ASN A 10 -0.27 14.69 9.92
N MET A 11 0.45 15.54 9.20
CA MET A 11 -0.15 16.59 8.39
C MET A 11 -0.66 16.08 7.05
N LEU A 12 -0.24 14.90 6.60
CA LEU A 12 -0.73 14.24 5.38
C LEU A 12 -1.90 13.32 5.71
N ARG A 13 -3.00 13.47 4.98
CA ARG A 13 -4.16 12.57 5.03
C ARG A 13 -4.47 12.00 3.64
N LEU A 14 -4.55 10.68 3.57
CA LEU A 14 -5.14 9.92 2.47
C LEU A 14 -6.44 9.30 2.99
N GLY A 15 -7.55 9.93 2.63
CA GLY A 15 -8.87 9.44 3.01
C GLY A 15 -9.44 8.46 1.97
N TRP A 16 -10.53 7.80 2.33
CA TRP A 16 -11.32 7.03 1.37
C TRP A 16 -11.86 7.94 0.25
N GLU A 17 -11.55 7.64 -1.01
CA GLU A 17 -11.96 8.46 -2.16
C GLU A 17 -13.04 7.81 -3.03
N GLY A 18 -14.26 7.69 -2.49
CA GLY A 18 -15.39 7.03 -3.17
C GLY A 18 -15.74 7.63 -4.55
N ASN A 19 -15.52 8.93 -4.73
CA ASN A 19 -15.78 9.65 -5.98
C ASN A 19 -14.52 9.97 -6.80
N SER A 20 -13.36 9.44 -6.43
CA SER A 20 -12.11 9.72 -7.15
C SER A 20 -12.19 9.24 -8.60
N LYS A 21 -11.49 9.97 -9.46
CA LYS A 21 -11.25 9.60 -10.86
C LYS A 21 -9.79 9.24 -11.02
N ALA A 22 -9.53 8.00 -11.40
CA ALA A 22 -8.21 7.53 -11.79
C ALA A 22 -8.13 7.39 -13.30
N THR A 23 -7.25 8.18 -13.93
CA THR A 23 -6.84 8.00 -15.32
C THR A 23 -5.45 7.37 -15.36
N TYR A 24 -5.11 6.68 -16.43
CA TYR A 24 -3.83 5.98 -16.51
C TYR A 24 -3.22 6.01 -17.90
N HIS A 25 -1.91 5.80 -17.93
CA HIS A 25 -1.12 5.68 -19.15
C HIS A 25 -0.08 4.57 -18.98
N PHE A 26 -0.13 3.57 -19.84
CA PHE A 26 0.91 2.55 -19.92
C PHE A 26 2.13 3.15 -20.63
N LEU A 27 3.25 3.17 -19.92
CA LEU A 27 4.56 3.58 -20.44
C LEU A 27 5.26 2.38 -21.12
N GLN A 28 4.93 1.17 -20.68
CA GLN A 28 5.29 -0.07 -21.33
C GLN A 28 4.04 -0.94 -21.47
N ASN A 29 3.76 -1.39 -22.69
CA ASN A 29 2.53 -2.09 -23.00
C ASN A 29 2.48 -3.47 -22.31
N PRO A 30 1.43 -3.77 -21.54
CA PRO A 30 1.22 -5.11 -21.04
C PRO A 30 0.73 -6.05 -22.16
N VAL A 31 0.85 -7.36 -21.93
CA VAL A 31 0.29 -8.38 -22.83
C VAL A 31 -1.23 -8.34 -22.80
N HIS A 32 -1.78 -8.15 -21.60
CA HIS A 32 -3.21 -7.94 -21.38
C HIS A 32 -3.41 -6.76 -20.43
N SER A 33 -4.54 -6.07 -20.58
CA SER A 33 -5.01 -5.10 -19.59
C SER A 33 -6.52 -5.18 -19.50
N ASP A 34 -7.04 -5.00 -18.30
CA ASP A 34 -8.48 -4.94 -18.02
C ASP A 34 -8.75 -3.69 -17.17
N ASP A 35 -9.80 -2.93 -17.51
CA ASP A 35 -10.20 -1.72 -16.79
C ASP A 35 -11.56 -1.90 -16.10
N ASN A 36 -11.67 -1.42 -14.86
CA ASN A 36 -12.86 -1.55 -14.01
C ASN A 36 -13.29 -3.01 -13.72
N VAL A 37 -12.34 -3.94 -13.68
CA VAL A 37 -12.63 -5.35 -13.35
C VAL A 37 -11.71 -5.84 -12.25
N GLN A 38 -12.25 -6.15 -11.08
CA GLN A 38 -11.46 -6.66 -9.96
C GLN A 38 -11.28 -8.18 -10.08
N TRP A 39 -10.07 -8.60 -10.45
CA TRP A 39 -9.71 -10.02 -10.54
C TRP A 39 -8.89 -10.52 -9.35
N LEU A 40 -7.96 -9.69 -8.86
CA LEU A 40 -7.15 -9.96 -7.69
C LEU A 40 -7.70 -9.20 -6.49
N GLY A 41 -7.67 -9.86 -5.32
CA GLY A 41 -7.96 -9.20 -4.06
C GLY A 41 -9.40 -8.74 -3.88
N LYS A 42 -10.40 -9.46 -4.39
CA LYS A 42 -11.82 -9.10 -4.32
C LYS A 42 -12.24 -8.64 -2.92
N ILE A 43 -12.33 -7.32 -2.73
CA ILE A 43 -12.92 -6.67 -1.57
C ILE A 43 -14.43 -6.62 -1.83
N ILE A 44 -15.20 -7.23 -0.93
CA ILE A 44 -16.64 -7.44 -1.08
C ILE A 44 -17.35 -6.08 -0.89
N ASN A 45 -17.40 -5.25 -1.92
CA ASN A 45 -18.46 -4.24 -2.07
C ASN A 45 -18.60 -3.81 -3.55
N PRO A 46 -19.67 -4.25 -4.26
CA PRO A 46 -19.83 -4.04 -5.69
C PRO A 46 -20.10 -2.58 -6.13
N GLY A 47 -20.18 -1.63 -5.20
CA GLY A 47 -20.41 -0.21 -5.48
C GLY A 47 -19.15 0.66 -5.55
N GLN A 48 -17.96 0.11 -5.34
CA GLN A 48 -16.80 0.91 -4.95
C GLN A 48 -15.55 0.62 -5.81
N SER A 49 -15.23 1.58 -6.68
CA SER A 49 -13.91 1.87 -7.26
C SER A 49 -13.17 0.68 -7.91
N GLY A 50 -13.44 0.44 -9.20
CA GLY A 50 -12.79 -0.60 -10.00
C GLY A 50 -11.25 -0.55 -10.04
N THR A 51 -10.63 -1.53 -10.68
CA THR A 51 -9.17 -1.61 -10.78
C THR A 51 -8.66 -1.37 -12.20
N ILE A 52 -7.40 -0.97 -12.29
CA ILE A 52 -6.59 -0.98 -13.51
C ILE A 52 -5.68 -2.21 -13.41
N ASN A 53 -5.86 -3.18 -14.29
CA ASN A 53 -5.09 -4.43 -14.27
C ASN A 53 -4.13 -4.46 -15.44
N ALA A 54 -2.89 -4.88 -15.18
CA ALA A 54 -1.85 -5.03 -16.18
C ALA A 54 -1.13 -6.37 -15.99
N TYR A 55 -0.94 -7.09 -17.10
CA TYR A 55 -0.35 -8.43 -17.12
C TYR A 55 0.85 -8.45 -18.05
N TYR A 56 2.02 -8.78 -17.52
CA TYR A 56 3.30 -8.75 -18.22
C TYR A 56 3.95 -10.14 -18.25
N ASN A 57 4.69 -10.41 -19.32
CA ASN A 57 5.50 -11.62 -19.41
C ASN A 57 6.84 -11.40 -18.71
N GLY A 58 7.03 -11.96 -17.52
CA GLY A 58 8.26 -11.81 -16.75
C GLY A 58 8.43 -10.42 -16.13
N THR A 59 9.69 -10.07 -15.82
CA THR A 59 10.05 -8.83 -15.14
C THR A 59 9.92 -7.61 -16.05
N VAL A 60 9.41 -6.51 -15.50
CA VAL A 60 9.35 -5.20 -16.17
C VAL A 60 10.26 -4.23 -15.44
N ASN A 61 11.32 -3.78 -16.10
CA ASN A 61 12.28 -2.82 -15.53
C ASN A 61 11.93 -1.38 -15.92
N GLY A 62 12.18 -0.44 -15.03
CA GLY A 62 11.85 0.98 -15.23
C GLY A 62 10.35 1.27 -15.12
N ASP A 63 9.96 2.51 -15.43
CA ASP A 63 8.58 2.97 -15.34
C ASP A 63 7.71 2.26 -16.39
N PHE A 64 6.57 1.72 -15.98
CA PHE A 64 5.67 0.97 -16.87
C PHE A 64 4.22 1.45 -16.82
N LEU A 65 3.77 2.07 -15.73
CA LEU A 65 2.41 2.54 -15.56
C LEU A 65 2.40 3.86 -14.77
N LYS A 66 1.68 4.84 -15.28
CA LYS A 66 1.38 6.09 -14.57
C LYS A 66 -0.11 6.20 -14.32
N VAL A 67 -0.51 6.42 -13.07
CA VAL A 67 -1.91 6.62 -12.67
C VAL A 67 -2.06 8.01 -12.06
N THR A 68 -3.07 8.73 -12.51
CA THR A 68 -3.40 10.08 -12.03
C THR A 68 -4.76 10.04 -11.34
N TYR A 69 -4.74 10.30 -10.04
CA TYR A 69 -5.93 10.39 -9.20
C TYR A 69 -6.35 11.84 -9.06
N THR A 70 -7.62 12.13 -9.34
CA THR A 70 -8.26 13.44 -9.25
C THR A 70 -9.62 13.32 -8.59
N ASN A 71 -10.28 14.45 -8.36
CA ASN A 71 -11.53 14.50 -7.60
C ASN A 71 -11.39 13.87 -6.20
N LEU A 72 -10.25 14.13 -5.56
CA LEU A 72 -9.94 13.67 -4.21
C LEU A 72 -10.67 14.57 -3.23
N GLU A 73 -11.66 14.07 -2.50
CA GLU A 73 -12.52 14.81 -1.58
C GLU A 73 -12.03 14.72 -0.13
N ASN A 74 -11.31 13.65 0.20
CA ASN A 74 -10.95 13.33 1.58
C ASN A 74 -9.43 13.40 1.83
N SER A 75 -8.61 13.64 0.82
CA SER A 75 -7.17 13.76 1.00
C SER A 75 -6.73 15.22 1.19
N SER A 76 -5.87 15.46 2.17
CA SER A 76 -5.37 16.79 2.52
C SER A 76 -3.91 16.78 2.98
N TYR A 77 -3.26 17.94 2.92
CA TYR A 77 -1.98 18.19 3.56
C TYR A 77 -2.01 19.54 4.28
N LYS A 78 -1.69 19.57 5.57
CA LYS A 78 -1.77 20.79 6.42
C LYS A 78 -3.18 21.41 6.41
N GLY A 79 -4.21 20.57 6.39
CA GLY A 79 -5.61 21.01 6.31
C GLY A 79 -6.07 21.44 4.91
N GLU A 80 -5.17 21.65 3.96
CA GLU A 80 -5.51 22.02 2.59
C GLU A 80 -5.77 20.78 1.71
N ARG A 81 -6.82 20.84 0.90
CA ARG A 81 -7.23 19.73 0.03
C ARG A 81 -6.18 19.44 -1.04
N ILE A 82 -5.83 18.16 -1.21
CA ILE A 82 -4.99 17.69 -2.31
C ILE A 82 -5.84 17.67 -3.58
N GLY A 83 -5.37 18.34 -4.64
CA GLY A 83 -6.07 18.43 -5.92
C GLY A 83 -5.86 17.20 -6.79
N LYS A 84 -4.66 16.62 -6.74
CA LYS A 84 -4.26 15.48 -7.57
C LYS A 84 -3.11 14.70 -6.93
N ILE A 85 -3.11 13.38 -7.13
CA ILE A 85 -1.97 12.50 -6.83
C ILE A 85 -1.57 11.80 -8.11
N ILE A 86 -0.26 11.75 -8.38
CA ILE A 86 0.31 11.00 -9.49
C ILE A 86 1.11 9.85 -8.90
N ALA A 87 0.74 8.61 -9.25
CA ALA A 87 1.48 7.40 -8.92
C ALA A 87 2.20 6.90 -10.17
N THR A 88 3.52 6.77 -10.09
CA THR A 88 4.34 6.14 -11.13
C THR A 88 4.83 4.80 -10.63
N TYR A 89 4.46 3.72 -11.33
CA TYR A 89 4.84 2.35 -11.00
C TYR A 89 5.99 1.90 -11.88
N SER A 90 6.97 1.27 -11.25
CA SER A 90 8.19 0.79 -11.90
C SER A 90 8.67 -0.53 -11.32
N ASN A 91 9.58 -1.20 -12.03
CA ASN A 91 10.30 -2.38 -11.54
C ASN A 91 9.38 -3.49 -10.99
N LEU A 92 8.39 -3.93 -11.78
CA LEU A 92 7.56 -5.08 -11.43
C LEU A 92 8.39 -6.36 -11.60
N ILE A 93 8.96 -6.86 -10.51
CA ILE A 93 9.90 -7.99 -10.51
C ILE A 93 9.12 -9.29 -10.46
N PHE A 94 9.31 -10.16 -11.46
CA PHE A 94 8.65 -11.46 -11.53
C PHE A 94 9.22 -12.45 -10.52
N ASP A 95 8.35 -13.27 -9.93
CA ASP A 95 8.74 -14.43 -9.14
C ASP A 95 8.39 -15.73 -9.88
N PRO A 96 9.34 -16.32 -10.64
CA PRO A 96 9.08 -17.54 -11.39
C PRO A 96 8.90 -18.78 -10.52
N ASN A 97 9.40 -18.76 -9.28
CA ASN A 97 9.43 -19.91 -8.39
C ASN A 97 8.17 -20.01 -7.54
N HIS A 98 7.46 -18.90 -7.33
CA HIS A 98 6.31 -18.82 -6.43
C HIS A 98 5.08 -18.28 -7.15
N LYS A 99 4.74 -18.90 -8.29
CA LYS A 99 3.53 -18.54 -9.04
C LYS A 99 2.27 -18.97 -8.31
N LEU A 100 1.27 -18.09 -8.32
CA LEU A 100 -0.09 -18.34 -7.87
C LEU A 100 -0.64 -19.62 -8.49
N ALA A 101 -1.09 -20.54 -7.63
CA ALA A 101 -1.81 -21.72 -8.07
C ALA A 101 -3.19 -21.35 -8.64
N ASP A 102 -3.70 -22.16 -9.57
CA ASP A 102 -5.02 -21.99 -10.18
C ASP A 102 -6.15 -21.84 -9.15
N ALA A 103 -6.10 -22.61 -8.06
CA ALA A 103 -7.07 -22.53 -6.98
C ALA A 103 -7.09 -21.13 -6.33
N ARG A 104 -5.92 -20.47 -6.21
CA ARG A 104 -5.82 -19.12 -5.63
C ARG A 104 -6.37 -18.07 -6.60
N TYR A 105 -6.09 -18.20 -7.90
CA TYR A 105 -6.74 -17.34 -8.91
C TYR A 105 -8.26 -17.45 -8.87
N ASN A 106 -8.78 -18.66 -8.78
CA ASN A 106 -10.22 -18.89 -8.71
C ASN A 106 -10.81 -18.32 -7.41
N ALA A 107 -10.13 -18.48 -6.27
CA ALA A 107 -10.57 -17.92 -5.00
C ALA A 107 -10.65 -16.38 -5.05
N LEU A 108 -9.61 -15.73 -5.60
CA LEU A 108 -9.56 -14.26 -5.70
C LEU A 108 -10.55 -13.71 -6.73
N GLY A 109 -10.71 -14.39 -7.87
CA GLY A 109 -11.64 -13.99 -8.93
C GLY A 109 -13.08 -14.48 -8.76
N GLY A 110 -13.44 -15.06 -7.62
CA GLY A 110 -14.78 -15.62 -7.37
C GLY A 110 -15.20 -16.70 -8.37
N GLY A 111 -14.24 -17.47 -8.88
CA GLY A 111 -14.43 -18.51 -9.90
C GLY A 111 -14.43 -17.98 -11.34
N SER A 112 -14.31 -16.67 -11.55
CA SER A 112 -14.40 -16.06 -12.89
C SER A 112 -13.07 -15.55 -13.44
N PHE A 113 -11.95 -15.79 -12.74
CA PHE A 113 -10.64 -15.30 -13.18
C PHE A 113 -10.30 -15.84 -14.59
N PRO A 114 -10.01 -14.97 -15.58
CA PRO A 114 -9.83 -15.42 -16.96
C PRO A 114 -8.55 -16.25 -17.13
N ASN A 115 -8.70 -17.46 -17.67
CA ASN A 115 -7.61 -18.44 -17.78
C ASN A 115 -6.40 -17.92 -18.57
N ASN A 116 -6.61 -17.11 -19.60
CA ASN A 116 -5.54 -16.51 -20.39
C ASN A 116 -4.83 -15.32 -19.70
N ARG A 117 -5.14 -15.03 -18.43
CA ARG A 117 -4.38 -14.08 -17.58
C ARG A 117 -3.54 -14.80 -16.51
N LYS A 118 -3.72 -16.11 -16.32
CA LYS A 118 -3.01 -16.88 -15.29
C LYS A 118 -1.52 -17.01 -15.64
N GLY A 119 -0.66 -16.94 -14.62
CA GLY A 119 0.79 -17.12 -14.76
C GLY A 119 1.58 -15.90 -15.24
N PHE A 120 0.90 -14.83 -15.65
CA PHE A 120 1.54 -13.54 -15.94
C PHE A 120 2.00 -12.84 -14.66
N ASN A 121 3.08 -12.08 -14.76
CA ASN A 121 3.46 -11.11 -13.74
C ASN A 121 2.40 -9.99 -13.74
N SER A 122 1.74 -9.74 -12.62
CA SER A 122 0.50 -8.97 -12.63
C SER A 122 0.44 -7.94 -11.51
N ILE A 123 -0.20 -6.82 -11.84
CA ILE A 123 -0.51 -5.75 -10.91
C ILE A 123 -1.94 -5.26 -11.14
N SER A 124 -2.67 -5.07 -10.04
CA SER A 124 -4.02 -4.53 -10.02
C SER A 124 -4.03 -3.28 -9.14
N ILE A 125 -4.12 -2.12 -9.74
CA ILE A 125 -4.16 -0.83 -9.04
C ILE A 125 -5.62 -0.47 -8.76
N TYR A 126 -5.96 -0.18 -7.51
CA TYR A 126 -7.29 0.36 -7.21
C TYR A 126 -7.42 1.79 -7.71
N LYS A 127 -8.59 2.11 -8.29
CA LYS A 127 -8.90 3.48 -8.70
C LYS A 127 -9.17 4.43 -7.54
N ASN A 128 -9.45 3.87 -6.35
CA ASN A 128 -9.37 4.60 -5.08
C ASN A 128 -7.99 4.37 -4.48
N ILE A 129 -7.14 5.41 -4.44
CA ILE A 129 -5.76 5.31 -3.97
C ILE A 129 -5.65 4.79 -2.53
N TYR A 130 -6.67 5.02 -1.71
CA TYR A 130 -6.75 4.52 -0.34
C TYR A 130 -6.65 2.98 -0.24
N LEU A 131 -7.14 2.29 -1.26
CA LEU A 131 -7.11 0.83 -1.35
C LEU A 131 -5.77 0.29 -1.89
N GLY A 132 -4.86 1.12 -2.38
CA GLY A 132 -3.54 0.68 -2.82
C GLY A 132 -3.56 -0.22 -4.06
N LEU A 133 -2.88 -1.37 -3.99
CA LEU A 133 -2.67 -2.28 -5.12
C LEU A 133 -2.51 -3.74 -4.72
N TRP A 134 -2.82 -4.65 -5.63
CA TRP A 134 -2.40 -6.05 -5.55
C TRP A 134 -1.29 -6.36 -6.55
N ILE A 135 -0.36 -7.22 -6.15
CA ILE A 135 0.56 -7.89 -7.09
C ILE A 135 0.32 -9.40 -7.08
N GLY A 136 0.54 -10.05 -8.22
CA GLY A 136 0.44 -11.50 -8.38
C GLY A 136 1.56 -12.04 -9.26
N ASN A 137 2.17 -13.17 -8.84
CA ASN A 137 3.40 -13.73 -9.41
C ASN A 137 4.59 -12.75 -9.42
N ALA A 138 4.54 -11.71 -8.60
CA ALA A 138 5.57 -10.69 -8.51
C ALA A 138 6.24 -10.77 -7.15
N LYS A 139 7.56 -10.59 -7.12
CA LYS A 139 8.33 -10.43 -5.90
C LYS A 139 8.23 -9.01 -5.35
N SER A 140 8.17 -8.01 -6.23
CA SER A 140 8.09 -6.61 -5.80
C SER A 140 7.59 -5.69 -6.89
N VAL A 141 7.16 -4.50 -6.48
CA VAL A 141 6.93 -3.36 -7.37
C VAL A 141 7.28 -2.06 -6.65
N ASP A 142 7.77 -1.10 -7.41
CA ASP A 142 8.05 0.25 -6.91
C ASP A 142 6.87 1.18 -7.27
N VAL A 143 6.55 2.09 -6.36
CA VAL A 143 5.65 3.22 -6.60
C VAL A 143 6.31 4.52 -6.14
N HIS A 144 6.20 5.56 -6.96
CA HIS A 144 6.51 6.93 -6.57
C HIS A 144 5.23 7.77 -6.60
N LEU A 145 4.89 8.34 -5.45
CA LEU A 145 3.71 9.19 -5.27
C LEU A 145 4.13 10.66 -5.24
N GLU A 146 3.56 11.46 -6.14
CA GLU A 146 3.69 12.92 -6.17
C GLU A 146 2.34 13.56 -5.86
N PHE A 147 2.35 14.53 -4.95
CA PHE A 147 1.14 15.20 -4.44
C PHE A 147 1.06 16.61 -4.97
N TYR A 148 -0.15 17.03 -5.36
CA TYR A 148 -0.39 18.35 -5.93
C TYR A 148 -1.55 19.04 -5.23
N ASP A 149 -1.40 20.33 -4.96
CA ASP A 149 -2.48 21.17 -4.44
C ASP A 149 -3.56 21.42 -5.51
N LYS A 150 -4.63 22.12 -5.13
CA LYS A 150 -5.73 22.50 -6.05
C LYS A 150 -5.31 23.39 -7.22
N ASN A 151 -4.16 24.05 -7.11
CA ASN A 151 -3.61 24.94 -8.14
C ASN A 151 -2.63 24.20 -9.08
N GLY A 152 -2.34 22.93 -8.81
CA GLY A 152 -1.40 22.12 -9.59
C GLY A 152 0.07 22.27 -9.19
N ASN A 153 0.37 22.88 -8.05
CA ASN A 153 1.73 22.94 -7.51
C ASN A 153 2.08 21.66 -6.77
N LYS A 154 3.33 21.20 -6.89
CA LYS A 154 3.82 20.07 -6.08
C LYS A 154 3.81 20.44 -4.61
N ILE A 155 3.35 19.51 -3.78
CA ILE A 155 3.36 19.63 -2.32
C ILE A 155 4.68 19.05 -1.79
N ASP A 156 5.37 19.81 -0.94
CA ASP A 156 6.51 19.32 -0.15
C ASP A 156 6.02 18.72 1.18
N LEU A 157 6.26 17.43 1.36
CA LEU A 157 5.82 16.61 2.49
C LEU A 157 6.82 16.60 3.66
N SER A 158 7.89 17.40 3.60
CA SER A 158 8.94 17.40 4.62
C SER A 158 8.47 17.78 6.03
N ASP A 159 7.37 18.54 6.12
CA ASP A 159 6.77 18.93 7.39
C ASP A 159 5.66 17.96 7.78
N LYS A 160 6.05 16.94 8.55
CA LYS A 160 5.14 15.94 9.13
C LYS A 160 4.27 15.19 8.10
N GLY A 161 4.76 14.96 6.89
CA GLY A 161 4.15 14.04 5.94
C GLY A 161 4.56 12.60 6.24
N TYR A 162 3.67 11.83 6.86
CA TYR A 162 3.90 10.43 7.18
C TYR A 162 3.01 9.50 6.35
N VAL A 163 3.61 8.41 5.89
CA VAL A 163 2.95 7.29 5.23
C VAL A 163 3.13 6.05 6.09
N PHE A 164 2.06 5.27 6.22
CA PHE A 164 2.02 4.02 6.98
C PHE A 164 2.27 2.87 6.03
N ALA A 165 3.30 2.08 6.35
CA ALA A 165 3.54 0.75 5.82
C ALA A 165 2.86 -0.23 6.77
N GLY A 166 1.65 -0.68 6.42
CA GLY A 166 0.78 -1.51 7.27
C GLY A 166 0.52 -2.89 6.66
N SER A 167 -0.18 -3.77 7.39
CA SER A 167 -0.39 -5.17 6.99
C SER A 167 0.90 -5.90 6.63
N LEU A 168 2.01 -5.65 7.34
CA LEU A 168 3.26 -6.35 7.04
C LEU A 168 3.26 -7.77 7.63
N ASN A 169 2.51 -8.67 7.00
CA ASN A 169 2.35 -10.07 7.41
C ASN A 169 3.68 -10.84 7.37
N SER A 170 3.81 -11.81 8.28
CA SER A 170 4.89 -12.78 8.37
C SER A 170 4.31 -14.15 8.77
N TYR A 171 4.09 -15.01 7.78
CA TYR A 171 3.34 -16.27 7.96
C TYR A 171 4.21 -17.44 8.42
N LYS A 172 3.57 -18.34 9.19
CA LYS A 172 4.15 -19.61 9.65
C LYS A 172 4.39 -20.63 8.52
N TRP A 173 3.52 -20.63 7.51
CA TRP A 173 3.52 -21.63 6.45
C TRP A 173 4.33 -21.12 5.25
N GLY A 174 5.64 -21.38 5.28
CA GLY A 174 6.50 -21.25 4.10
C GLY A 174 7.42 -20.02 4.04
N ASP A 175 7.67 -19.35 5.17
CA ASP A 175 8.59 -18.21 5.24
C ASP A 175 8.22 -17.11 4.24
N TYR A 176 6.93 -16.79 4.19
CA TYR A 176 6.41 -15.62 3.48
C TYR A 176 6.45 -14.40 4.40
N VAL A 177 7.06 -13.33 3.91
CA VAL A 177 7.19 -12.07 4.63
C VAL A 177 6.89 -10.90 3.69
N GLU A 178 5.91 -10.09 4.07
CA GLU A 178 5.64 -8.81 3.41
C GLU A 178 6.59 -7.76 3.95
N LYS A 179 7.17 -6.99 3.02
CA LYS A 179 8.12 -5.93 3.36
C LYS A 179 7.81 -4.70 2.55
N GLU A 180 8.16 -3.57 3.12
CA GLU A 180 8.20 -2.32 2.40
C GLU A 180 9.57 -1.68 2.51
N LYS A 181 9.94 -0.88 1.52
CA LYS A 181 11.18 -0.11 1.55
C LYS A 181 10.92 1.33 1.13
N LEU A 182 11.40 2.27 1.93
CA LEU A 182 11.44 3.68 1.57
C LEU A 182 12.55 3.91 0.51
N LEU A 183 12.17 4.35 -0.68
CA LEU A 183 13.05 4.60 -1.82
C LEU A 183 13.53 6.05 -1.91
N THR A 184 12.82 6.98 -1.27
CA THR A 184 13.07 8.42 -1.34
C THR A 184 13.70 8.94 -0.03
N PRO A 185 14.28 10.15 -0.03
CA PRO A 185 14.79 10.74 1.20
C PRO A 185 13.70 10.82 2.28
N GLY A 186 14.11 10.54 3.51
CA GLY A 186 13.20 10.41 4.63
C GLY A 186 13.76 9.54 5.74
N SER A 187 12.90 9.10 6.64
CA SER A 187 13.27 8.25 7.77
C SER A 187 12.17 7.25 8.09
N VAL A 188 12.56 6.11 8.66
CA VAL A 188 11.64 5.10 9.18
C VAL A 188 11.42 5.32 10.67
N ILE A 189 10.18 5.24 11.10
CA ILE A 189 9.76 5.24 12.51
C ILE A 189 9.07 3.91 12.77
N ILE A 190 9.51 3.21 13.82
CA ILE A 190 8.85 2.00 14.31
C ILE A 190 8.01 2.41 15.52
N PRO A 191 6.67 2.38 15.42
CA PRO A 191 5.82 2.80 16.53
C PRO A 191 5.90 1.78 17.68
N ASN A 192 5.68 2.25 18.90
CA ASN A 192 5.69 1.38 20.08
C ASN A 192 4.60 0.30 19.94
N GLY A 193 4.93 -0.93 20.31
CA GLY A 193 4.05 -2.09 20.16
C GLY A 193 4.10 -2.76 18.78
N SER A 194 4.74 -2.15 17.78
CA SER A 194 5.00 -2.83 16.50
C SER A 194 5.99 -3.99 16.68
N LYS A 195 5.78 -5.06 15.91
CA LYS A 195 6.70 -6.20 15.78
C LYS A 195 7.58 -6.10 14.54
N VAL A 196 7.29 -5.13 13.68
CA VAL A 196 8.11 -4.76 12.53
C VAL A 196 9.39 -4.07 13.01
N LYS A 197 10.49 -4.30 12.29
CA LYS A 197 11.77 -3.62 12.53
C LYS A 197 12.23 -2.92 11.27
N ASN A 198 13.10 -1.93 11.46
CA ASN A 198 13.83 -1.32 10.36
C ASN A 198 15.14 -2.08 10.12
N HIS A 199 15.35 -2.53 8.90
CA HIS A 199 16.55 -3.23 8.45
C HIS A 199 17.41 -2.36 7.52
N ALA A 200 18.59 -2.87 7.17
CA ALA A 200 19.53 -2.16 6.30
C ALA A 200 18.87 -1.70 4.99
N GLY A 201 19.08 -0.42 4.65
CA GLY A 201 18.50 0.19 3.46
C GLY A 201 17.03 0.62 3.60
N ASN A 202 16.54 0.86 4.83
CA ASN A 202 15.17 1.30 5.13
C ASN A 202 14.11 0.30 4.67
N ILE A 203 14.39 -0.99 4.85
CA ILE A 203 13.45 -2.08 4.56
C ILE A 203 12.78 -2.46 5.88
N VAL A 204 11.46 -2.43 5.93
CA VAL A 204 10.67 -2.75 7.13
C VAL A 204 9.93 -4.05 6.95
N TYR A 205 10.07 -4.95 7.94
CA TYR A 205 9.30 -6.19 8.05
C TYR A 205 9.43 -6.76 9.47
N ALA A 206 8.60 -7.75 9.81
CA ALA A 206 8.72 -8.49 11.08
C ALA A 206 9.69 -9.66 10.95
N ASP A 207 10.69 -9.74 11.82
CA ASP A 207 11.58 -10.92 11.93
C ASP A 207 10.82 -12.14 12.45
N GLU A 208 9.83 -11.91 13.32
CA GLU A 208 9.00 -12.94 13.91
C GLU A 208 7.71 -13.16 13.12
N ARG A 209 7.14 -14.36 13.27
CA ARG A 209 5.93 -14.79 12.56
C ARG A 209 4.68 -14.26 13.26
N ILE A 210 4.30 -13.02 12.96
CA ILE A 210 3.17 -12.35 13.63
C ILE A 210 1.83 -13.06 13.38
N ASP A 211 1.60 -13.58 12.17
CA ASP A 211 0.40 -14.32 11.82
C ASP A 211 0.32 -15.70 12.49
N GLY A 212 1.45 -16.19 13.01
CA GLY A 212 1.48 -17.41 13.83
C GLY A 212 1.14 -17.17 15.30
N ILE A 213 1.03 -15.91 15.75
CA ILE A 213 0.74 -15.51 17.13
C ILE A 213 -0.77 -15.30 17.32
N ASP A 214 -1.40 -14.55 16.42
CA ASP A 214 -2.86 -14.35 16.35
C ASP A 214 -3.25 -14.20 14.88
N GLU A 215 -4.05 -15.11 14.33
CA GLU A 215 -4.49 -15.05 12.92
C GLU A 215 -5.40 -13.83 12.64
N ASN A 216 -5.92 -13.16 13.67
CA ASN A 216 -6.75 -11.96 13.59
C ASN A 216 -6.03 -10.70 14.09
N TRP A 217 -4.68 -10.72 14.19
CA TRP A 217 -3.91 -9.57 14.67
C TRP A 217 -4.19 -8.29 13.86
N GLU A 218 -4.50 -8.40 12.57
CA GLU A 218 -4.82 -7.21 11.75
C GLU A 218 -6.05 -6.45 12.26
N ASN A 219 -7.00 -7.17 12.89
CA ASN A 219 -8.18 -6.56 13.50
C ASN A 219 -7.96 -6.21 14.98
N ASN A 220 -7.26 -7.08 15.72
CA ASN A 220 -7.10 -6.95 17.17
C ASN A 220 -5.95 -6.01 17.55
N HIS A 221 -4.88 -6.04 16.76
CA HIS A 221 -3.57 -5.43 17.00
C HIS A 221 -2.89 -4.92 15.71
N PRO A 222 -3.57 -4.11 14.86
CA PRO A 222 -3.01 -3.64 13.56
C PRO A 222 -1.63 -2.97 13.69
N ILE A 223 -1.32 -2.42 14.86
CA ILE A 223 0.00 -1.86 15.19
C ILE A 223 1.16 -2.87 15.03
N TRP A 224 0.92 -4.18 15.23
CA TRP A 224 1.98 -5.20 15.20
C TRP A 224 2.70 -5.28 13.85
N GLY A 225 1.98 -5.14 12.74
CA GLY A 225 2.53 -5.20 11.38
C GLY A 225 2.74 -3.82 10.76
N THR A 226 3.07 -2.79 11.57
CA THR A 226 3.12 -1.41 11.09
C THR A 226 4.49 -0.75 11.27
N ALA A 227 4.93 -0.05 10.24
CA ALA A 227 6.00 0.95 10.30
C ALA A 227 5.51 2.26 9.66
N ILE A 228 6.26 3.35 9.89
CA ILE A 228 5.91 4.67 9.39
C ILE A 228 7.09 5.23 8.60
N PHE A 229 6.85 5.65 7.37
CA PHE A 229 7.78 6.40 6.54
C PHE A 229 7.50 7.89 6.68
N LYS A 230 8.47 8.62 7.21
CA LYS A 230 8.49 10.08 7.15
C LYS A 230 9.08 10.50 5.81
N ALA A 231 8.28 11.20 5.01
CA ALA A 231 8.73 11.79 3.76
C ALA A 231 9.66 12.98 4.04
N ASN A 232 10.64 13.19 3.15
CA ASN A 232 11.46 14.40 3.11
C ASN A 232 11.59 14.84 1.65
N GLY A 233 10.70 15.71 1.22
CA GLY A 233 10.61 16.25 -0.14
C GLY A 233 9.21 16.14 -0.72
N ASN A 234 9.14 16.31 -2.04
CA ASN A 234 7.88 16.41 -2.79
C ASN A 234 7.35 15.09 -3.37
N ASN A 235 7.93 13.96 -2.95
CA ASN A 235 7.49 12.64 -3.36
C ASN A 235 7.72 11.60 -2.25
N VAL A 236 6.97 10.49 -2.33
CA VAL A 236 7.18 9.31 -1.49
C VAL A 236 7.35 8.11 -2.40
N GLY A 237 8.54 7.51 -2.39
CA GLY A 237 8.85 6.30 -3.13
C GLY A 237 8.83 5.09 -2.21
N ILE A 238 8.10 4.06 -2.58
CA ILE A 238 7.93 2.85 -1.79
C ILE A 238 8.13 1.65 -2.70
N ARG A 239 8.92 0.68 -2.25
CA ARG A 239 8.93 -0.65 -2.85
C ARG A 239 8.12 -1.59 -1.97
N TYR A 240 7.09 -2.18 -2.55
CA TYR A 240 6.35 -3.27 -1.96
C TYR A 240 7.01 -4.60 -2.31
N ILE A 241 7.18 -5.48 -1.33
CA ILE A 241 7.93 -6.74 -1.49
C ILE A 241 7.13 -7.88 -0.87
N ALA A 242 6.86 -8.88 -1.69
CA ALA A 242 6.34 -10.18 -1.27
C ALA A 242 7.52 -11.18 -1.31
N ASP A 243 8.23 -11.33 -0.19
CA ASP A 243 9.33 -12.28 -0.12
C ASP A 243 8.79 -13.65 0.30
N ASN A 244 8.58 -14.50 -0.69
CA ASN A 244 8.08 -15.85 -0.50
C ASN A 244 9.24 -16.85 -0.66
N LYS A 245 9.42 -17.75 0.32
CA LYS A 245 10.35 -18.89 0.20
C LYS A 245 9.63 -20.23 0.19
N SER A 246 8.30 -20.20 0.13
CA SER A 246 7.42 -21.36 0.11
C SER A 246 7.15 -21.80 -1.32
N SER A 247 6.82 -23.08 -1.52
CA SER A 247 6.30 -23.54 -2.82
C SER A 247 4.87 -23.06 -3.12
N VAL A 248 4.25 -22.27 -2.24
CA VAL A 248 2.87 -21.79 -2.38
C VAL A 248 2.93 -20.36 -2.90
N GLY A 249 2.61 -20.16 -4.19
CA GLY A 249 2.57 -18.82 -4.74
C GLY A 249 1.52 -17.95 -4.07
N SER A 250 1.90 -16.71 -3.79
CA SER A 250 1.10 -15.71 -3.09
C SER A 250 0.92 -14.49 -3.97
N GLY A 251 -0.29 -13.95 -3.94
CA GLY A 251 -0.54 -12.57 -4.32
C GLY A 251 -0.64 -11.78 -3.04
N SER A 252 -0.27 -10.51 -3.10
CA SER A 252 -0.11 -9.67 -1.92
C SER A 252 -0.85 -8.37 -2.13
N TRP A 253 -1.55 -7.93 -1.09
CA TRP A 253 -2.18 -6.63 -1.06
C TRP A 253 -1.24 -5.64 -0.39
N PHE A 254 -0.99 -4.51 -1.03
CA PHE A 254 -0.25 -3.42 -0.42
C PHE A 254 -1.06 -2.14 -0.47
N TYR A 255 -0.88 -1.31 0.54
CA TYR A 255 -1.48 0.02 0.58
C TYR A 255 -0.55 1.01 1.26
N THR A 256 -0.68 2.26 0.85
CA THR A 256 -0.09 3.42 1.51
C THR A 256 -1.22 4.17 2.18
N ARG A 257 -1.23 4.18 3.51
CA ARG A 257 -2.22 4.93 4.30
C ARG A 257 -1.54 6.02 5.11
N THR A 258 -2.34 6.86 5.74
CA THR A 258 -1.87 7.93 6.65
C THR A 258 -2.35 7.74 8.09
N SER A 259 -3.07 6.64 8.35
CA SER A 259 -3.49 6.23 9.68
C SER A 259 -3.69 4.70 9.74
N LEU A 260 -3.77 4.18 10.96
CA LEU A 260 -4.09 2.77 11.25
C LEU A 260 -5.61 2.45 11.20
N ASN A 261 -6.46 3.44 11.49
CA ASN A 261 -7.86 3.22 11.83
C ASN A 261 -8.85 3.74 10.75
N ASP A 262 -8.38 4.13 9.56
CA ASP A 262 -9.26 4.65 8.49
C ASP A 262 -10.09 3.52 7.83
N VAL A 263 -10.77 2.66 8.58
CA VAL A 263 -11.88 1.87 8.05
C VAL A 263 -13.16 2.67 8.32
N ASP A 264 -13.67 3.31 7.26
CA ASP A 264 -15.06 3.76 7.13
C ASP A 264 -15.59 4.83 8.10
N ALA A 265 -15.04 6.05 8.08
CA ALA A 265 -15.86 7.20 8.49
C ALA A 265 -15.48 8.51 7.78
N PRO A 266 -16.44 9.25 7.18
CA PRO A 266 -16.27 10.67 6.92
C PRO A 266 -16.32 11.38 8.29
N LEU A 267 -15.17 11.65 8.89
CA LEU A 267 -15.10 12.42 10.12
C LEU A 267 -14.64 13.84 9.83
N SER A 268 -15.55 14.76 10.07
CA SER A 268 -15.27 16.17 10.36
C SER A 268 -14.37 16.29 11.59
N ALA A 269 -13.51 17.31 11.55
CA ALA A 269 -12.64 17.83 12.61
C ALA A 269 -11.26 17.16 12.73
N GLU A 270 -10.26 18.03 12.89
CA GLU A 270 -8.86 17.71 13.19
C GLU A 270 -8.76 16.60 14.23
N ILE A 271 -8.02 15.54 13.90
CA ILE A 271 -7.69 14.50 14.87
C ILE A 271 -6.53 15.01 15.72
N HIS A 272 -6.85 15.52 16.90
CA HIS A 272 -5.88 15.86 17.94
C HIS A 272 -5.61 14.62 18.80
N TYR A 273 -4.38 14.10 18.76
CA TYR A 273 -3.93 13.04 19.68
C TYR A 273 -3.38 13.69 20.97
N HIS A 274 -3.92 13.31 22.13
CA HIS A 274 -3.58 13.92 23.41
C HIS A 274 -2.27 13.37 24.00
N HIS A 275 -1.34 14.28 24.32
CA HIS A 275 -0.04 14.01 24.92
C HIS A 275 -0.13 13.90 26.46
N THR A 276 0.51 12.89 27.06
CA THR A 276 0.96 12.98 28.47
C THR A 276 2.48 13.07 28.50
N ASN A 277 2.98 14.28 28.79
CA ASN A 277 4.41 14.50 29.05
C ASN A 277 4.69 13.89 30.42
N VAL A 278 5.30 12.71 30.47
CA VAL A 278 5.95 12.27 31.70
C VAL A 278 7.33 12.93 31.72
N ALA A 279 7.40 14.06 32.41
CA ALA A 279 8.66 14.71 32.73
C ALA A 279 9.54 13.75 33.54
N LEU A 280 10.81 13.62 33.15
CA LEU A 280 11.86 13.00 33.95
C LEU A 280 11.97 13.77 35.27
N GLN A 281 11.80 13.07 36.40
CA GLN A 281 12.26 13.56 37.70
C GLN A 281 13.72 13.16 37.90
N HIS A 282 14.46 14.12 38.46
CA HIS A 282 15.91 14.28 38.63
C HIS A 282 16.73 13.05 39.04
#